data_AF-A0A7V5BYJ5-F1
#
_entry.id   AF-A0A7V5BYJ5-F1
#
_cell.length_a   1.000
_cell.length_b   1.000
_cell.length_c   1.000
_cell.angle_alpha   90.00
_cell.angle_beta   90.00
_cell.angle_gamma   90.00
#
_symmetry.space_group_name_H-M   'P 1'
#
loop_
_entity.id
_entity.type
_entity.pdbx_description
1 polymer ?
#
loop_
_entity_poly.entity_id
_entity_poly.type
_entity_poly.pdbx_seq_one_letter_code
_entity_poly.pdbx_strand_id
1 'polypeptide(L)'
;MATTLTQEPPATVSATRRAPILGHLLALAALLLAVLPTTAPGSLWTSDEGAMRLQAKLLAEGRGWTLERPFAELDPEGRSVPIADAAVAGDRYAPFAKHPLAAWVAAWFQGLAGDVGPILPSILATVVAAAAAARLAVAVGGPPRLTLWTVGLSGGFFFYSFSVLSHAIGVALAAVSAVGFLGSWTEGPARRWWLAAIGAALLGPFFRTELVLFAVAAGVVSIWVAWSERRPVVAASGLAVAAAGLAGGFLDRWWAASILPGSSPSTTVPGAHPDRVLRGALHAFVAVEHHGSWAWLEEYALVAALVVLAFVVRRDPHRRVALVGAVSTAIAASVWLLLSDPQPVWGLFVAFPTLVFGLVMVGREELRSRPAQVLVGIGVVFAVLVVLTVEPGGGGVQWGGRYLLPGAVVVVPVAVVAAVRRWELLGDVDRVLVAGALVVATGTLAIGGVAVLRQEGADSDAGAATIAALADAAAPRRPVVLSGLQHLGRHAWREVERVDFVLVPAALVGEYAARLGRAGVDELFVVDLAGQGDGRLAGTGFRPLRRLPSRHPGLVVTEFIGAGGASSPSPGPEKDHPISSADRGATSALKGSTSGPTGPAP
;
A
#
# COMPACT_ATOMS: atom_id res chain seq x y z
N MET A 1 -4.47 -57.45 -34.98
CA MET A 1 -5.60 -57.04 -34.12
C MET A 1 -5.03 -56.28 -32.93
N ALA A 2 -5.12 -54.95 -32.95
CA ALA A 2 -4.65 -54.09 -31.87
C ALA A 2 -5.81 -53.88 -30.89
N THR A 3 -5.66 -54.42 -29.67
CA THR A 3 -6.65 -54.31 -28.60
C THR A 3 -6.54 -52.92 -28.00
N THR A 4 -7.42 -52.01 -28.43
CA THR A 4 -7.55 -50.68 -27.87
C THR A 4 -8.12 -50.81 -26.45
N LEU A 5 -7.26 -50.82 -25.44
CA LEU A 5 -7.66 -50.72 -24.04
C LEU A 5 -8.23 -49.33 -23.80
N THR A 6 -9.55 -49.21 -23.89
CA THR A 6 -10.30 -48.08 -23.35
C THR A 6 -10.11 -48.09 -21.84
N GLN A 7 -9.15 -47.31 -21.34
CA GLN A 7 -9.09 -46.99 -19.91
C GLN A 7 -10.36 -46.22 -19.57
N GLU A 8 -11.28 -46.88 -18.88
CA GLU A 8 -12.37 -46.20 -18.20
C GLU A 8 -11.76 -45.18 -17.22
N PRO A 9 -12.11 -43.90 -17.34
CA PRO A 9 -11.64 -42.90 -16.39
C PRO A 9 -12.16 -43.27 -14.99
N PRO A 10 -11.31 -43.27 -13.95
CA PRO A 10 -11.68 -43.70 -12.61
C PRO A 10 -12.89 -42.92 -12.09
N ALA A 11 -14.02 -43.61 -12.02
CA ALA A 11 -15.31 -43.09 -11.61
C ALA A 11 -15.43 -43.04 -10.07
N THR A 12 -14.68 -42.18 -9.39
CA THR A 12 -14.91 -41.86 -7.95
C THR A 12 -14.24 -40.54 -7.55
N VAL A 13 -14.39 -39.50 -8.36
CA VAL A 13 -14.11 -38.13 -7.89
C VAL A 13 -15.39 -37.54 -7.29
N SER A 14 -15.46 -37.63 -5.95
CA SER A 14 -16.61 -37.36 -5.08
C SER A 14 -17.30 -36.01 -5.29
N ALA A 15 -18.61 -36.01 -5.07
CA ALA A 15 -19.53 -34.85 -5.15
C ALA A 15 -19.11 -33.63 -4.30
N THR A 16 -18.21 -33.80 -3.32
CA THR A 16 -17.59 -32.70 -2.54
C THR A 16 -16.69 -31.78 -3.40
N ARG A 17 -16.31 -32.20 -4.62
CA ARG A 17 -15.67 -31.32 -5.61
C ARG A 17 -16.60 -30.34 -6.32
N ARG A 18 -17.90 -30.28 -5.99
CA ARG A 18 -18.87 -29.37 -6.63
C ARG A 18 -19.43 -28.25 -5.73
N ALA A 19 -18.81 -27.92 -4.60
CA ALA A 19 -19.13 -26.65 -3.95
C ALA A 19 -18.96 -25.52 -4.98
N PRO A 20 -20.01 -24.76 -5.30
CA PRO A 20 -19.92 -23.73 -6.33
C PRO A 20 -18.87 -22.70 -5.90
N ILE A 21 -18.02 -22.26 -6.82
CA ILE A 21 -16.97 -21.25 -6.55
C ILE A 21 -17.54 -20.01 -5.85
N LEU A 22 -18.81 -19.70 -6.14
CA LEU A 22 -19.60 -18.66 -5.48
C LEU A 22 -19.62 -18.79 -3.95
N GLY A 23 -19.77 -20.00 -3.40
CA GLY A 23 -19.77 -20.21 -1.95
C GLY A 23 -18.44 -19.82 -1.30
N HIS A 24 -17.32 -20.09 -1.97
CA HIS A 24 -15.99 -19.65 -1.49
C HIS A 24 -15.79 -18.14 -1.63
N LEU A 25 -16.33 -17.52 -2.68
CA LEU A 25 -16.29 -16.06 -2.84
C LEU A 25 -17.10 -15.36 -1.74
N LEU A 26 -18.31 -15.86 -1.44
CA LEU A 26 -19.13 -15.35 -0.35
C LEU A 26 -18.46 -15.56 1.01
N ALA A 27 -17.82 -16.72 1.22
CA ALA A 27 -17.06 -16.99 2.45
C ALA A 27 -15.85 -16.04 2.59
N LEU A 28 -15.11 -15.77 1.51
CA LEU A 28 -14.02 -14.80 1.52
C LEU A 28 -14.54 -13.39 1.82
N ALA A 29 -15.61 -12.96 1.16
CA ALA A 29 -16.22 -11.65 1.41
C ALA A 29 -16.67 -11.51 2.88
N ALA A 30 -17.36 -12.52 3.41
CA ALA A 30 -17.79 -12.55 4.81
C ALA A 30 -16.61 -12.50 5.78
N LEU A 31 -15.54 -13.24 5.50
CA LEU A 31 -14.32 -13.21 6.31
C LEU A 31 -13.67 -11.82 6.31
N LEU A 32 -13.48 -11.21 5.14
CA LEU A 32 -12.90 -9.86 5.05
C LEU A 32 -13.75 -8.84 5.82
N LEU A 33 -15.08 -8.89 5.65
CA LEU A 33 -16.00 -8.02 6.41
C LEU A 33 -15.96 -8.30 7.92
N ALA A 34 -15.76 -9.54 8.35
CA ALA A 34 -15.64 -9.89 9.76
C ALA A 34 -14.33 -9.39 10.38
N VAL A 35 -13.24 -9.29 9.60
CA VAL A 35 -11.95 -8.76 10.05
C VAL A 35 -11.95 -7.23 10.10
N LEU A 36 -12.68 -6.55 9.21
CA LEU A 36 -12.69 -5.10 9.09
C LEU A 36 -12.80 -4.32 10.43
N PRO A 37 -13.65 -4.68 11.40
CA PRO A 37 -13.71 -3.94 12.68
C PRO A 37 -12.41 -4.00 13.50
N THR A 38 -11.57 -5.02 13.27
CA THR A 38 -10.31 -5.22 14.01
C THR A 38 -9.16 -4.37 13.47
N THR A 39 -9.31 -3.77 12.29
CA THR A 39 -8.26 -2.99 11.60
C THR A 39 -8.34 -1.49 11.90
N ALA A 40 -9.24 -1.05 12.80
CA ALA A 40 -9.54 0.36 13.06
C ALA A 40 -9.86 1.16 11.78
N PRO A 41 -10.95 0.84 11.05
CA PRO A 41 -11.20 1.33 9.69
C PRO A 41 -11.45 2.85 9.56
N GLY A 42 -11.59 3.56 10.68
CA GLY A 42 -11.69 5.03 10.70
C GLY A 42 -10.35 5.75 10.89
N SER A 43 -9.30 5.00 11.23
CA SER A 43 -7.95 5.51 11.45
C SER A 43 -7.15 5.50 10.14
N LEU A 44 -5.92 6.01 10.18
CA LEU A 44 -5.05 6.08 9.00
C LEU A 44 -3.84 5.17 9.18
N TRP A 45 -3.56 4.36 8.17
CA TRP A 45 -2.33 3.60 8.09
C TRP A 45 -1.20 4.39 7.42
N THR A 46 -1.53 5.18 6.40
CA THR A 46 -0.55 6.06 5.75
C THR A 46 -1.09 7.47 5.61
N SER A 47 -0.16 8.41 5.41
CA SER A 47 -0.49 9.79 5.13
C SER A 47 -1.29 9.94 3.82
N ASP A 48 -1.04 9.11 2.79
CA ASP A 48 -1.80 9.13 1.53
C ASP A 48 -3.30 8.81 1.73
N GLU A 49 -3.65 8.00 2.73
CA GLU A 49 -5.06 7.74 3.06
C GLU A 49 -5.76 8.99 3.60
N GLY A 50 -5.07 9.81 4.38
CA GLY A 50 -5.63 11.06 4.91
C GLY A 50 -5.99 12.05 3.81
N ALA A 51 -5.11 12.19 2.81
CA ALA A 51 -5.36 13.02 1.63
C ALA A 51 -6.57 12.51 0.82
N MET A 52 -6.63 11.19 0.55
CA MET A 52 -7.74 10.58 -0.17
C MET A 52 -9.07 10.72 0.59
N ARG A 53 -9.08 10.49 1.90
CA ARG A 53 -10.27 10.62 2.76
C ARG A 53 -10.77 12.06 2.85
N LEU A 54 -9.87 13.04 2.96
CA LEU A 54 -10.26 14.44 2.89
C LEU A 54 -10.89 14.76 1.54
N GLN A 55 -10.28 14.33 0.43
CA GLN A 55 -10.85 14.55 -0.90
C GLN A 55 -12.22 13.89 -1.06
N ALA A 56 -12.36 12.64 -0.60
CA ALA A 56 -13.62 11.92 -0.63
C ALA A 56 -14.71 12.61 0.21
N LYS A 57 -14.36 13.13 1.39
CA LYS A 57 -15.25 13.95 2.24
C LYS A 57 -15.72 15.19 1.50
N LEU A 58 -14.81 15.96 0.91
CA LEU A 58 -15.12 17.17 0.15
C LEU A 58 -16.14 16.89 -0.97
N LEU A 59 -15.91 15.82 -1.72
CA LEU A 59 -16.76 15.42 -2.84
C LEU A 59 -18.14 14.91 -2.35
N ALA A 60 -18.17 14.12 -1.28
CA ALA A 60 -19.41 13.61 -0.69
C ALA A 60 -20.30 14.73 -0.12
N GLU A 61 -19.68 15.79 0.41
CA GLU A 61 -20.36 16.99 0.92
C GLU A 61 -20.69 18.02 -0.18
N GLY A 62 -20.37 17.75 -1.45
CA GLY A 62 -20.65 18.65 -2.57
C GLY A 62 -19.78 19.92 -2.60
N ARG A 63 -18.67 19.96 -1.85
CA ARG A 63 -17.76 21.12 -1.76
C ARG A 63 -16.74 21.19 -2.90
N GLY A 64 -16.76 20.21 -3.79
CA GLY A 64 -15.90 20.16 -4.97
C GLY A 64 -14.50 19.62 -4.65
N TRP A 65 -13.53 20.01 -5.49
CA TRP A 65 -12.19 19.41 -5.47
C TRP A 65 -11.17 20.18 -4.66
N THR A 66 -11.34 21.49 -4.51
CA THR A 66 -10.25 22.39 -4.10
C THR A 66 -10.62 23.18 -2.86
N LEU A 67 -9.64 23.39 -2.00
CA LEU A 67 -9.70 24.23 -0.80
C LEU A 67 -8.84 25.48 -0.98
N GLU A 68 -9.11 26.51 -0.18
CA GLU A 68 -8.25 27.68 -0.06
C GLU A 68 -6.98 27.33 0.71
N ARG A 69 -5.83 27.82 0.23
CA ARG A 69 -4.52 27.60 0.83
C ARG A 69 -4.23 28.72 1.84
N PRO A 70 -4.02 28.40 3.13
CA PRO A 70 -3.64 29.39 4.12
C PRO A 70 -2.33 30.10 3.73
N PHE A 71 -2.28 31.42 3.92
CA PHE A 71 -1.09 32.25 3.73
C PHE A 71 -0.46 32.14 2.33
N ALA A 72 -1.28 31.99 1.29
CA ALA A 72 -0.79 31.79 -0.07
C ALA A 72 0.13 32.93 -0.55
N GLU A 73 -0.12 34.15 -0.09
CA GLU A 73 0.67 35.36 -0.35
C GLU A 73 2.08 35.32 0.25
N LEU A 74 2.28 34.58 1.36
CA LEU A 74 3.59 34.43 2.00
C LEU A 74 4.44 33.33 1.38
N ASP A 75 3.81 32.50 0.54
CA ASP A 75 4.40 31.34 -0.12
C ASP A 75 3.94 31.23 -1.60
N PRO A 76 4.33 32.20 -2.45
CA PRO A 76 3.94 32.18 -3.86
C PRO A 76 4.43 30.92 -4.61
N GLU A 77 5.47 30.27 -4.09
CA GLU A 77 6.03 29.04 -4.65
C GLU A 77 5.25 27.76 -4.27
N GLY A 78 4.37 27.83 -3.26
CA GLY A 78 3.57 26.69 -2.81
C GLY A 78 4.35 25.55 -2.17
N ARG A 79 5.40 25.89 -1.43
CA ARG A 79 6.16 24.94 -0.62
C ARG A 79 5.42 24.51 0.64
N SER A 80 4.49 25.34 1.12
CA SER A 80 3.65 25.13 2.29
C SER A 80 2.22 24.81 1.85
N VAL A 81 1.80 23.59 2.18
CA VAL A 81 0.43 23.12 1.94
C VAL A 81 -0.09 22.39 3.18
N PRO A 82 -1.38 22.53 3.51
CA PRO A 82 -1.96 21.79 4.63
C PRO A 82 -1.88 20.27 4.47
N ILE A 83 -1.85 19.78 3.23
CA ILE A 83 -1.76 18.37 2.90
C ILE A 83 -0.52 18.16 2.04
N ALA A 84 0.47 17.39 2.52
CA ALA A 84 1.64 17.02 1.71
C ALA A 84 1.20 16.42 0.35
N ASP A 85 2.04 16.58 -0.68
CA ASP A 85 1.81 16.19 -2.07
C ASP A 85 0.42 16.55 -2.66
N ALA A 86 -0.27 17.53 -2.09
CA ALA A 86 -1.47 18.09 -2.71
C ALA A 86 -1.10 18.78 -4.03
N ALA A 87 -2.04 18.80 -4.98
CA ALA A 87 -1.88 19.64 -6.16
C ALA A 87 -2.13 21.10 -5.76
N VAL A 88 -1.28 22.02 -6.21
CA VAL A 88 -1.31 23.44 -5.80
C VAL A 88 -1.33 24.33 -7.04
N ALA A 89 -2.23 25.32 -7.05
CA ALA A 89 -2.21 26.40 -8.04
C ALA A 89 -2.71 27.69 -7.40
N GLY A 90 -1.83 28.69 -7.35
CA GLY A 90 -2.15 29.99 -6.75
C GLY A 90 -2.55 29.85 -5.27
N ASP A 91 -3.71 30.38 -4.93
CA ASP A 91 -4.31 30.40 -3.60
C ASP A 91 -5.13 29.14 -3.27
N ARG A 92 -5.13 28.12 -4.13
CA ARG A 92 -5.91 26.90 -3.92
C ARG A 92 -5.05 25.65 -3.99
N TYR A 93 -5.55 24.60 -3.34
CA TYR A 93 -4.99 23.27 -3.43
C TYR A 93 -6.09 22.20 -3.49
N ALA A 94 -5.76 21.05 -4.09
CA ALA A 94 -6.60 19.86 -4.07
C ALA A 94 -5.89 18.76 -3.27
N PRO A 95 -6.46 18.31 -2.12
CA PRO A 95 -5.83 17.31 -1.26
C PRO A 95 -5.39 16.05 -2.00
N PHE A 96 -6.20 15.57 -2.94
CA PHE A 96 -5.91 14.36 -3.72
C PHE A 96 -6.46 14.49 -5.14
N ALA A 97 -5.77 15.27 -5.99
CA ALA A 97 -6.11 15.40 -7.41
C ALA A 97 -5.58 14.24 -8.28
N LYS A 98 -4.60 13.47 -7.77
CA LYS A 98 -4.13 12.26 -8.46
C LYS A 98 -5.25 11.22 -8.48
N HIS A 99 -5.42 10.47 -9.56
CA HIS A 99 -6.43 9.41 -9.66
C HIS A 99 -7.88 9.86 -9.33
N PRO A 100 -8.46 10.82 -10.07
CA PRO A 100 -9.75 11.41 -9.71
C PRO A 100 -10.89 10.40 -9.56
N LEU A 101 -10.92 9.35 -10.38
CA LEU A 101 -11.94 8.31 -10.28
C LEU A 101 -11.88 7.57 -8.95
N ALA A 102 -10.67 7.36 -8.40
CA ALA A 102 -10.50 6.70 -7.11
C ALA A 102 -11.09 7.54 -5.99
N ALA A 103 -10.82 8.85 -5.97
CA ALA A 103 -11.40 9.78 -5.01
C ALA A 103 -12.93 9.87 -5.15
N TRP A 104 -13.45 9.86 -6.38
CA TRP A 104 -14.88 9.89 -6.64
C TRP A 104 -15.60 8.61 -6.17
N VAL A 105 -15.02 7.43 -6.44
CA VAL A 105 -15.55 6.15 -5.93
C VAL A 105 -15.51 6.14 -4.40
N ALA A 106 -14.40 6.57 -3.79
CA ALA A 106 -14.28 6.68 -2.35
C ALA A 106 -15.35 7.62 -1.75
N ALA A 107 -15.61 8.77 -2.38
CA ALA A 107 -16.65 9.71 -1.98
C ALA A 107 -18.05 9.09 -2.00
N TRP A 108 -18.38 8.33 -3.04
CA TRP A 108 -19.67 7.66 -3.14
C TRP A 108 -19.88 6.68 -1.99
N PHE A 109 -18.88 5.84 -1.69
CA PHE A 109 -18.97 4.92 -0.56
C PHE A 109 -18.93 5.62 0.80
N GLN A 110 -18.22 6.75 0.91
CA GLN A 110 -18.25 7.58 2.11
C GLN A 110 -19.65 8.12 2.41
N GLY A 111 -20.39 8.53 1.39
CA GLY A 111 -21.80 8.92 1.55
C GLY A 111 -22.70 7.78 2.04
N LEU A 112 -22.34 6.51 1.78
CA LEU A 112 -23.14 5.34 2.17
C LEU A 112 -22.84 4.82 3.57
N ALA A 113 -21.57 4.84 3.99
CA ALA A 113 -21.11 4.17 5.22
C ALA A 113 -20.15 5.03 6.07
N GLY A 114 -20.15 6.34 5.86
CA GLY A 114 -19.29 7.28 6.57
C GLY A 114 -17.81 6.96 6.38
N ASP A 115 -17.02 7.13 7.44
CA ASP A 115 -15.56 6.95 7.39
C ASP A 115 -15.12 5.52 7.05
N VAL A 116 -15.97 4.50 7.23
CA VAL A 116 -15.64 3.12 6.85
C VAL A 116 -15.86 2.88 5.36
N GLY A 117 -16.76 3.65 4.72
CA GLY A 117 -17.17 3.49 3.33
C GLY A 117 -16.01 3.37 2.34
N PRO A 118 -15.02 4.28 2.35
CA PRO A 118 -13.89 4.24 1.41
C PRO A 118 -13.06 2.94 1.39
N ILE A 119 -13.17 2.07 2.39
CA ILE A 119 -12.46 0.76 2.43
C ILE A 119 -13.24 -0.33 1.67
N LEU A 120 -14.57 -0.24 1.59
CA LEU A 120 -15.42 -1.27 0.98
C LEU A 120 -15.07 -1.60 -0.49
N PRO A 121 -14.70 -0.62 -1.35
CA PRO A 121 -14.19 -0.91 -2.69
C PRO A 121 -12.97 -1.83 -2.71
N SER A 122 -12.06 -1.69 -1.75
CA SER A 122 -10.85 -2.53 -1.64
C SER A 122 -11.19 -3.97 -1.25
N ILE A 123 -12.13 -4.17 -0.32
CA ILE A 123 -12.64 -5.50 0.03
C ILE A 123 -13.27 -6.18 -1.20
N LEU A 124 -14.17 -5.47 -1.90
CA LEU A 124 -14.81 -5.99 -3.10
C LEU A 124 -13.78 -6.33 -4.18
N ALA A 125 -12.79 -5.45 -4.38
CA ALA A 125 -11.72 -5.67 -5.34
C ALA A 125 -10.89 -6.91 -5.01
N THR A 126 -10.56 -7.17 -3.74
CA THR A 126 -9.86 -8.41 -3.37
C THR A 126 -10.68 -9.67 -3.69
N VAL A 127 -12.01 -9.64 -3.47
CA VAL A 127 -12.89 -10.76 -3.87
C VAL A 127 -12.91 -10.95 -5.39
N VAL A 128 -12.98 -9.86 -6.15
CA VAL A 128 -12.93 -9.89 -7.64
C VAL A 128 -11.58 -10.40 -8.13
N ALA A 129 -10.47 -9.96 -7.54
CA ALA A 129 -9.12 -10.44 -7.85
C ALA A 129 -8.99 -11.94 -7.61
N ALA A 130 -9.49 -12.43 -6.47
CA ALA A 130 -9.49 -13.85 -6.14
C ALA A 130 -10.36 -14.68 -7.10
N ALA A 131 -11.53 -14.17 -7.50
CA ALA A 131 -12.38 -14.80 -8.52
C ALA A 131 -11.68 -14.87 -9.89
N ALA A 132 -11.07 -13.78 -10.33
CA ALA A 132 -10.33 -13.70 -11.58
C ALA A 132 -9.12 -14.64 -11.56
N ALA A 133 -8.35 -14.69 -10.48
CA ALA A 133 -7.23 -15.60 -10.32
C ALA A 133 -7.67 -17.08 -10.31
N ALA A 134 -8.80 -17.41 -9.67
CA ALA A 134 -9.39 -18.73 -9.74
C ALA A 134 -9.75 -19.12 -11.18
N ARG A 135 -10.25 -18.16 -11.96
CA ARG A 135 -10.55 -18.36 -13.39
C ARG A 135 -9.30 -18.56 -14.24
N LEU A 136 -8.22 -17.82 -13.96
CA LEU A 136 -6.90 -18.03 -14.56
C LEU A 136 -6.34 -19.41 -14.20
N ALA A 137 -6.56 -19.89 -12.97
CA ALA A 137 -6.15 -21.23 -12.55
C ALA A 137 -6.80 -22.32 -13.40
N VAL A 138 -8.09 -22.20 -13.74
CA VAL A 138 -8.75 -23.13 -14.67
C VAL A 138 -8.05 -23.14 -16.04
N ALA A 139 -7.66 -21.97 -16.56
CA ALA A 139 -7.00 -21.86 -17.86
C ALA A 139 -5.61 -22.53 -17.90
N VAL A 140 -4.91 -22.61 -16.76
CA VAL A 140 -3.63 -23.32 -16.63
C VAL A 140 -3.78 -24.77 -16.12
N GLY A 141 -5.01 -25.26 -15.96
CA GLY A 141 -5.28 -26.62 -15.47
C GLY A 141 -5.04 -26.82 -13.97
N GLY A 142 -5.14 -25.75 -13.18
CA GLY A 142 -4.91 -25.72 -11.74
C GLY A 142 -6.17 -25.79 -10.87
N PRO A 143 -6.01 -25.86 -9.54
CA PRO A 143 -7.12 -25.92 -8.60
C PRO A 143 -7.70 -24.52 -8.29
N PRO A 144 -8.87 -24.14 -8.85
CA PRO A 144 -9.39 -22.77 -8.74
C PRO A 144 -9.67 -22.32 -7.30
N ARG A 145 -10.14 -23.23 -6.43
CA ARG A 145 -10.45 -22.92 -5.03
C ARG A 145 -9.21 -22.57 -4.23
N LEU A 146 -8.14 -23.33 -4.40
CA LEU A 146 -6.90 -23.06 -3.68
C LEU A 146 -6.29 -21.74 -4.14
N THR A 147 -6.33 -21.46 -5.45
CA THR A 147 -5.88 -20.17 -5.99
C THR A 147 -6.72 -19.00 -5.44
N LEU A 148 -8.04 -19.16 -5.35
CA LEU A 148 -8.94 -18.16 -4.76
C LEU A 148 -8.50 -17.81 -3.33
N TRP A 149 -8.34 -18.81 -2.46
CA TRP A 149 -7.94 -18.57 -1.07
C TRP A 149 -6.50 -18.04 -0.97
N THR A 150 -5.60 -18.53 -1.83
CA THR A 150 -4.21 -18.04 -1.87
C THR A 150 -4.16 -16.56 -2.21
N VAL A 151 -4.98 -16.08 -3.15
CA VAL A 151 -5.06 -14.64 -3.48
C VAL A 151 -5.86 -13.87 -2.43
N GLY A 152 -6.96 -14.42 -1.91
CA GLY A 152 -7.79 -13.73 -0.93
C GLY A 152 -7.13 -13.53 0.44
N LEU A 153 -6.18 -14.40 0.81
CA LEU A 153 -5.56 -14.42 2.14
C LEU A 153 -4.06 -14.13 2.14
N SER A 154 -3.42 -13.93 0.98
CA SER A 154 -2.00 -13.59 1.01
C SER A 154 -1.77 -12.19 1.54
N GLY A 155 -0.66 -12.01 2.27
CA GLY A 155 -0.40 -10.82 3.08
C GLY A 155 -0.58 -9.53 2.30
N GLY A 156 -0.04 -9.42 1.09
CA GLY A 156 -0.22 -8.25 0.20
C GLY A 156 -1.68 -7.90 -0.06
N PHE A 157 -2.46 -8.85 -0.58
CA PHE A 157 -3.83 -8.59 -1.01
C PHE A 157 -4.79 -8.45 0.15
N PHE A 158 -4.59 -9.24 1.20
CA PHE A 158 -5.38 -9.19 2.43
C PHE A 158 -5.18 -7.87 3.17
N PHE A 159 -3.94 -7.40 3.31
CA PHE A 159 -3.63 -6.12 3.93
C PHE A 159 -4.33 -4.96 3.21
N TYR A 160 -4.17 -4.88 1.89
CA TYR A 160 -4.76 -3.80 1.11
C TYR A 160 -6.28 -3.90 0.96
N SER A 161 -6.94 -4.99 1.38
CA SER A 161 -8.40 -5.01 1.52
C SER A 161 -8.89 -4.02 2.57
N PHE A 162 -8.06 -3.66 3.55
CA PHE A 162 -8.42 -2.82 4.69
C PHE A 162 -7.84 -1.41 4.60
N SER A 163 -7.37 -1.03 3.41
CA SER A 163 -6.78 0.27 3.13
C SER A 163 -7.63 1.01 2.09
N VAL A 164 -7.70 2.33 2.22
CA VAL A 164 -8.38 3.20 1.23
C VAL A 164 -7.54 3.34 -0.05
N LEU A 165 -6.27 2.94 0.00
CA LEU A 165 -5.39 2.96 -1.16
C LEU A 165 -5.87 1.99 -2.23
N SER A 166 -5.86 2.42 -3.48
CA SER A 166 -6.45 1.69 -4.61
C SER A 166 -5.63 0.49 -5.11
N HIS A 167 -4.74 -0.08 -4.28
CA HIS A 167 -3.92 -1.22 -4.65
C HIS A 167 -4.76 -2.46 -4.95
N ALA A 168 -5.71 -2.82 -4.09
CA ALA A 168 -6.60 -3.96 -4.30
C ALA A 168 -7.42 -3.81 -5.59
N ILE A 169 -7.90 -2.59 -5.88
CA ILE A 169 -8.64 -2.26 -7.11
C ILE A 169 -7.76 -2.46 -8.34
N GLY A 170 -6.53 -1.92 -8.32
CA GLY A 170 -5.56 -2.13 -9.39
C GLY A 170 -5.28 -3.61 -9.67
N VAL A 171 -5.09 -4.41 -8.60
CA VAL A 171 -4.89 -5.86 -8.70
C VAL A 171 -6.11 -6.55 -9.35
N ALA A 172 -7.31 -6.20 -8.93
CA ALA A 172 -8.54 -6.76 -9.50
C ALA A 172 -8.66 -6.46 -11.00
N LEU A 173 -8.37 -5.21 -11.40
CA LEU A 173 -8.40 -4.79 -12.81
C LEU A 173 -7.32 -5.49 -13.63
N ALA A 174 -6.11 -5.67 -13.11
CA ALA A 174 -5.07 -6.46 -13.76
C ALA A 174 -5.49 -7.92 -13.98
N ALA A 175 -6.06 -8.56 -12.96
CA ALA A 175 -6.53 -9.93 -13.03
C ALA A 175 -7.70 -10.09 -14.02
N VAL A 176 -8.68 -9.18 -14.00
CA VAL A 176 -9.80 -9.17 -14.95
C VAL A 176 -9.29 -8.94 -16.37
N SER A 177 -8.32 -8.03 -16.56
CA SER A 177 -7.72 -7.80 -17.87
C SER A 177 -7.03 -9.05 -18.41
N ALA A 178 -6.26 -9.75 -17.57
CA ALA A 178 -5.63 -11.01 -17.92
C ALA A 178 -6.64 -12.13 -18.23
N VAL A 179 -7.75 -12.22 -17.48
CA VAL A 179 -8.84 -13.17 -17.77
C VAL A 179 -9.48 -12.85 -19.13
N GLY A 180 -9.78 -11.58 -19.40
CA GLY A 180 -10.34 -11.15 -20.68
C GLY A 180 -9.41 -11.47 -21.86
N PHE A 181 -8.12 -11.17 -21.69
CA PHE A 181 -7.10 -11.46 -22.70
C PHE A 181 -6.94 -12.96 -22.98
N LEU A 182 -6.82 -13.79 -21.93
CA LEU A 182 -6.75 -15.24 -22.14
C LEU A 182 -8.05 -15.80 -22.70
N GLY A 183 -9.20 -15.31 -22.23
CA GLY A 183 -10.52 -15.73 -22.69
C GLY A 183 -10.73 -15.46 -24.19
N SER A 184 -10.33 -14.29 -24.69
CA SER A 184 -10.43 -13.96 -26.12
C SER A 184 -9.57 -14.87 -27.00
N TRP A 185 -8.47 -15.39 -26.45
CA TRP A 185 -7.56 -16.31 -27.12
C TRP A 185 -8.02 -17.77 -27.04
N THR A 186 -8.40 -18.25 -25.85
CA THR A 186 -8.68 -19.68 -25.63
C THR A 186 -10.13 -20.07 -25.95
N GLU A 187 -11.08 -19.15 -25.78
CA GLU A 187 -12.51 -19.42 -26.02
C GLU A 187 -13.04 -18.74 -27.28
N GLY A 188 -12.15 -18.08 -28.02
CA GLY A 188 -12.48 -17.29 -29.20
C GLY A 188 -12.87 -15.83 -28.87
N PRO A 189 -13.00 -14.98 -29.91
CA PRO A 189 -13.15 -13.54 -29.78
C PRO A 189 -14.57 -13.11 -29.39
N ALA A 190 -15.13 -13.72 -28.35
CA ALA A 190 -16.41 -13.29 -27.81
C ALA A 190 -16.31 -11.85 -27.31
N ARG A 191 -17.27 -11.00 -27.70
CA ARG A 191 -17.31 -9.57 -27.34
C ARG A 191 -17.08 -9.34 -25.84
N ARG A 192 -17.62 -10.20 -24.98
CA ARG A 192 -17.47 -10.11 -23.52
C ARG A 192 -16.01 -10.14 -23.04
N TRP A 193 -15.16 -10.94 -23.69
CA TRP A 193 -13.76 -11.09 -23.29
C TRP A 193 -12.93 -9.86 -23.65
N TRP A 194 -13.18 -9.33 -24.85
CA TRP A 194 -12.61 -8.05 -25.29
C TRP A 194 -13.03 -6.89 -24.41
N LEU A 195 -14.32 -6.79 -24.09
CA LEU A 195 -14.84 -5.75 -23.20
C LEU A 195 -14.21 -5.82 -21.80
N ALA A 196 -14.06 -7.02 -21.23
CA ALA A 196 -13.38 -7.19 -19.95
C ALA A 196 -11.89 -6.80 -20.02
N ALA A 197 -11.18 -7.24 -21.06
CA ALA A 197 -9.76 -6.98 -21.24
C ALA A 197 -9.45 -5.48 -21.39
N ILE A 198 -10.13 -4.84 -22.36
CA ILE A 198 -9.96 -3.42 -22.71
C ILE A 198 -10.52 -2.54 -21.61
N GLY A 199 -11.72 -2.83 -21.10
CA GLY A 199 -12.36 -2.02 -20.07
C GLY A 199 -11.54 -1.98 -18.79
N ALA A 200 -11.04 -3.13 -18.32
CA ALA A 200 -10.20 -3.17 -17.13
C ALA A 200 -8.84 -2.48 -17.35
N ALA A 201 -8.23 -2.63 -18.53
CA ALA A 201 -6.99 -1.94 -18.87
C ALA A 201 -7.17 -0.41 -18.97
N LEU A 202 -8.30 0.06 -19.53
CA LEU A 202 -8.65 1.47 -19.62
C LEU A 202 -8.90 2.09 -18.24
N LEU A 203 -9.59 1.37 -17.36
CA LEU A 203 -9.93 1.85 -16.02
C LEU A 203 -8.77 1.77 -15.03
N GLY A 204 -7.86 0.79 -15.17
CA GLY A 204 -6.73 0.56 -14.25
C GLY A 204 -5.94 1.81 -13.88
N PRO A 205 -5.47 2.60 -14.87
CA PRO A 205 -4.69 3.82 -14.63
C PRO A 205 -5.38 4.88 -13.77
N PHE A 206 -6.71 4.93 -13.76
CA PHE A 206 -7.48 5.86 -12.92
C PHE A 206 -7.42 5.53 -11.43
N PHE A 207 -6.94 4.35 -11.08
CA PHE A 207 -6.72 3.93 -9.69
C PHE A 207 -5.23 3.82 -9.38
N ARG A 208 -4.42 3.41 -10.37
CA ARG A 208 -3.01 3.06 -10.18
C ARG A 208 -2.24 3.23 -11.49
N THR A 209 -1.22 4.09 -11.50
CA THR A 209 -0.38 4.33 -12.70
C THR A 209 0.35 3.08 -13.19
N GLU A 210 0.67 2.12 -12.33
CA GLU A 210 1.40 0.89 -12.73
C GLU A 210 0.57 0.02 -13.68
N LEU A 211 -0.75 0.22 -13.74
CA LEU A 211 -1.61 -0.52 -14.65
C LEU A 211 -1.35 -0.16 -16.11
N VAL A 212 -0.76 1.02 -16.38
CA VAL A 212 -0.20 1.33 -17.70
C VAL A 212 0.95 0.38 -18.04
N LEU A 213 1.89 0.16 -17.10
CA LEU A 213 3.01 -0.76 -17.28
C LEU A 213 2.53 -2.20 -17.44
N PHE A 214 1.51 -2.60 -16.68
CA PHE A 214 0.88 -3.92 -16.81
C PHE A 214 0.25 -4.13 -18.18
N ALA A 215 -0.49 -3.14 -18.68
CA ALA A 215 -1.10 -3.19 -20.01
C ALA A 215 -0.04 -3.26 -21.12
N VAL A 216 1.06 -2.51 -21.00
CA VAL A 216 2.21 -2.59 -21.91
C VAL A 216 2.86 -3.98 -21.85
N ALA A 217 3.05 -4.54 -20.66
CA ALA A 217 3.58 -5.89 -20.50
C ALA A 217 2.69 -6.94 -21.18
N ALA A 218 1.37 -6.85 -21.02
CA ALA A 218 0.41 -7.68 -21.73
C ALA A 218 0.56 -7.55 -23.26
N GLY A 219 0.69 -6.32 -23.79
CA GLY A 219 0.93 -6.09 -25.21
C GLY A 219 2.22 -6.73 -25.72
N VAL A 220 3.33 -6.52 -25.04
CA VAL A 220 4.65 -7.08 -25.40
C VAL A 220 4.60 -8.62 -25.45
N VAL A 221 4.04 -9.25 -24.41
CA VAL A 221 3.93 -10.71 -24.34
C VAL A 221 3.00 -11.24 -25.43
N SER A 222 1.91 -10.53 -25.74
CA SER A 222 0.99 -10.91 -26.81
C SER A 222 1.64 -10.87 -28.19
N ILE A 223 2.48 -9.88 -28.47
CA ILE A 223 3.26 -9.80 -29.71
C ILE A 223 4.19 -11.00 -29.82
N TRP A 224 4.91 -11.32 -28.74
CA TRP A 224 5.78 -12.50 -28.68
C TRP A 224 5.01 -13.80 -28.95
N VAL A 225 3.86 -14.00 -28.30
CA VAL A 225 3.01 -15.19 -28.50
C VAL A 225 2.50 -15.24 -29.93
N ALA A 226 1.95 -14.15 -30.44
CA ALA A 226 1.41 -14.06 -31.79
C ALA A 226 2.46 -14.37 -32.86
N TRP A 227 3.69 -13.88 -32.66
CA TRP A 227 4.83 -14.22 -33.51
C TRP A 227 5.17 -15.71 -33.44
N SER A 228 5.21 -16.28 -32.23
CA SER A 228 5.53 -17.70 -32.02
C SER A 228 4.45 -18.67 -32.54
N GLU A 229 3.18 -18.27 -32.54
CA GLU A 229 2.03 -19.10 -32.94
C GLU A 229 1.44 -18.75 -34.30
N ARG A 230 1.92 -17.68 -34.95
CA ARG A 230 1.36 -17.12 -36.19
C ARG A 230 -0.13 -16.79 -36.08
N ARG A 231 -0.54 -16.25 -34.93
CA ARG A 231 -1.95 -15.88 -34.63
C ARG A 231 -2.09 -14.36 -34.47
N PRO A 232 -2.40 -13.61 -35.54
CA PRO A 232 -2.45 -12.14 -35.48
C PRO A 232 -3.54 -11.61 -34.54
N VAL A 233 -4.61 -12.36 -34.30
CA VAL A 233 -5.69 -12.00 -33.35
C VAL A 233 -5.15 -11.85 -31.92
N VAL A 234 -4.13 -12.63 -31.53
CA VAL A 234 -3.51 -12.53 -30.20
C VAL A 234 -2.74 -11.21 -30.09
N ALA A 235 -1.97 -10.84 -31.11
CA ALA A 235 -1.28 -9.56 -31.17
C ALA A 235 -2.28 -8.39 -31.11
N ALA A 236 -3.36 -8.45 -31.91
CA ALA A 236 -4.40 -7.43 -31.90
C ALA A 236 -5.04 -7.26 -30.51
N SER A 237 -5.30 -8.37 -29.80
CA SER A 237 -5.85 -8.35 -28.43
C SER A 237 -4.90 -7.67 -27.45
N GLY A 238 -3.62 -8.04 -27.46
CA GLY A 238 -2.62 -7.44 -26.58
C GLY A 238 -2.34 -5.98 -26.88
N LEU A 239 -2.27 -5.62 -28.18
CA LEU A 239 -2.11 -4.24 -28.61
C LEU A 239 -3.31 -3.38 -28.19
N ALA A 240 -4.53 -3.90 -28.30
CA ALA A 240 -5.72 -3.20 -27.83
C ALA A 240 -5.70 -2.98 -26.31
N VAL A 241 -5.27 -3.98 -25.52
CA VAL A 241 -5.08 -3.85 -24.07
C VAL A 241 -4.02 -2.78 -23.75
N ALA A 242 -2.86 -2.81 -24.41
CA ALA A 242 -1.81 -1.82 -24.22
C ALA A 242 -2.26 -0.41 -24.60
N ALA A 243 -2.93 -0.25 -25.75
CA ALA A 243 -3.50 1.02 -26.20
C ALA A 243 -4.55 1.54 -25.21
N ALA A 244 -5.41 0.66 -24.69
CA ALA A 244 -6.41 1.02 -23.68
C ALA A 244 -5.75 1.48 -22.37
N GLY A 245 -4.72 0.79 -21.89
CA GLY A 245 -3.96 1.21 -20.71
C GLY A 245 -3.27 2.56 -20.89
N LEU A 246 -2.65 2.79 -22.05
CA LEU A 246 -2.05 4.09 -22.37
C LEU A 246 -3.11 5.20 -22.45
N ALA A 247 -4.24 4.94 -23.10
CA ALA A 247 -5.36 5.88 -23.18
C ALA A 247 -5.93 6.18 -21.79
N GLY A 248 -6.08 5.17 -20.93
CA GLY A 248 -6.53 5.34 -19.55
C GLY A 248 -5.57 6.22 -18.75
N GLY A 249 -4.25 5.98 -18.88
CA GLY A 249 -3.24 6.80 -18.21
C GLY A 249 -3.21 8.25 -18.71
N PHE A 250 -3.46 8.46 -20.01
CA PHE A 250 -3.61 9.80 -20.55
C PHE A 250 -4.86 10.50 -20.01
N LEU A 251 -6.01 9.82 -20.02
CA LEU A 251 -7.28 10.37 -19.55
C LEU A 251 -7.26 10.67 -18.04
N ASP A 252 -6.62 9.82 -17.24
CA ASP A 252 -6.41 10.04 -15.81
C ASP A 252 -5.61 11.34 -15.56
N ARG A 253 -4.47 11.51 -16.25
CA ARG A 253 -3.65 12.72 -16.15
C ARG A 253 -4.37 13.96 -16.66
N TRP A 254 -5.14 13.83 -17.75
CA TRP A 254 -5.92 14.92 -18.30
C TRP A 254 -7.01 15.37 -17.31
N TRP A 255 -7.71 14.43 -16.66
CA TRP A 255 -8.70 14.76 -15.63
C TRP A 255 -8.02 15.34 -14.37
N ALA A 256 -6.90 14.79 -13.91
CA ALA A 256 -6.15 15.35 -12.81
C ALA A 256 -5.71 16.81 -13.08
N ALA A 257 -5.23 17.09 -14.29
CA ALA A 257 -4.83 18.44 -14.70
C ALA A 257 -6.02 19.41 -14.84
N SER A 258 -7.24 18.92 -15.11
CA SER A 258 -8.43 19.76 -15.23
C SER A 258 -9.04 20.15 -13.88
N ILE A 259 -8.76 19.40 -12.80
CA ILE A 259 -9.21 19.72 -11.44
C ILE A 259 -8.61 21.04 -10.94
N LEU A 260 -7.32 21.25 -11.19
CA LEU A 260 -6.59 22.43 -10.74
C LEU A 260 -5.60 22.88 -11.82
N PRO A 261 -6.07 23.65 -12.83
CA PRO A 261 -5.23 24.12 -13.93
C PRO A 261 -4.04 24.92 -13.44
N GLY A 262 -2.88 24.70 -14.06
CA GLY A 262 -1.62 25.37 -13.66
C GLY A 262 -0.94 24.74 -12.45
N SER A 263 -1.51 23.69 -11.86
CA SER A 263 -0.79 22.92 -10.85
C SER A 263 0.40 22.19 -11.47
N SER A 264 1.55 22.27 -10.80
CA SER A 264 2.68 21.43 -11.16
C SER A 264 2.40 20.03 -10.64
N PRO A 265 2.31 19.00 -11.51
CA PRO A 265 2.25 17.64 -11.01
C PRO A 265 3.51 17.40 -10.17
N SER A 266 3.36 16.83 -8.97
CA SER A 266 4.49 16.44 -8.12
C SER A 266 5.26 15.23 -8.69
N THR A 267 5.35 15.11 -10.02
CA THR A 267 6.14 14.09 -10.69
C THR A 267 7.59 14.56 -10.69
N THR A 268 8.27 14.36 -9.57
CA THR A 268 9.73 14.22 -9.64
C THR A 268 10.00 12.97 -10.44
N VAL A 269 10.45 13.12 -11.69
CA VAL A 269 11.05 12.00 -12.43
C VAL A 269 12.44 11.82 -11.81
N PRO A 270 12.72 10.78 -11.02
CA PRO A 270 14.03 10.62 -10.45
C PRO A 270 15.03 10.40 -11.58
N GLY A 271 16.19 11.06 -11.50
CA GLY A 271 17.33 10.68 -12.34
C GLY A 271 17.64 9.20 -12.14
N ALA A 272 17.57 8.42 -13.23
CA ALA A 272 17.80 6.99 -13.25
C ALA A 272 19.29 6.68 -13.08
N HIS A 273 19.78 6.73 -11.84
CA HIS A 273 21.09 6.17 -11.52
C HIS A 273 20.97 4.65 -11.32
N PRO A 274 21.88 3.82 -11.89
CA PRO A 274 21.77 2.35 -11.81
C PRO A 274 21.73 1.79 -10.39
N ASP A 275 22.44 2.39 -9.46
CA ASP A 275 22.47 2.02 -8.04
C ASP A 275 21.11 2.26 -7.35
N ARG A 276 20.34 3.24 -7.83
CA ARG A 276 19.00 3.55 -7.35
C ARG A 276 17.98 2.53 -7.84
N VAL A 277 18.09 2.12 -9.10
CA VAL A 277 17.23 1.08 -9.70
C VAL A 277 17.42 -0.26 -8.98
N LEU A 278 18.67 -0.67 -8.74
CA LEU A 278 18.95 -1.93 -8.04
C LEU A 278 18.42 -1.92 -6.60
N ARG A 279 18.63 -0.81 -5.87
CA ARG A 279 18.07 -0.65 -4.52
C ARG A 279 16.55 -0.70 -4.53
N GLY A 280 15.90 0.07 -5.39
CA GLY A 280 14.44 0.05 -5.54
C GLY A 280 13.90 -1.34 -5.89
N ALA A 281 14.59 -2.09 -6.76
CA ALA A 281 14.26 -3.47 -7.06
C ALA A 281 14.34 -4.38 -5.84
N LEU A 282 15.46 -4.33 -5.12
CA LEU A 282 15.64 -5.10 -3.89
C LEU A 282 14.56 -4.74 -2.86
N HIS A 283 14.23 -3.46 -2.71
CA HIS A 283 13.14 -2.98 -1.85
C HIS A 283 11.76 -3.50 -2.26
N ALA A 284 11.45 -3.54 -3.55
CA ALA A 284 10.16 -4.04 -4.02
C ALA A 284 10.00 -5.55 -3.79
N PHE A 285 11.08 -6.33 -3.93
CA PHE A 285 11.02 -7.79 -3.84
C PHE A 285 11.26 -8.34 -2.43
N VAL A 286 12.26 -7.83 -1.73
CA VAL A 286 12.83 -8.51 -0.55
C VAL A 286 13.15 -7.58 0.61
N ALA A 287 13.39 -6.28 0.37
CA ALA A 287 14.00 -5.48 1.42
C ALA A 287 13.04 -5.19 2.56
N VAL A 288 13.69 -4.84 3.65
CA VAL A 288 13.15 -4.64 4.98
C VAL A 288 13.73 -3.30 5.42
N GLU A 289 12.95 -2.22 5.35
CA GLU A 289 13.43 -0.93 5.86
C GLU A 289 13.15 -0.92 7.36
N HIS A 290 14.19 -1.13 8.16
CA HIS A 290 14.07 -1.21 9.61
C HIS A 290 14.99 -0.21 10.27
N HIS A 291 14.38 0.62 11.11
CA HIS A 291 15.05 1.60 11.93
C HIS A 291 15.60 0.91 13.19
N GLY A 292 16.67 0.12 13.04
CA GLY A 292 17.50 -0.34 14.16
C GLY A 292 17.11 -1.64 14.87
N SER A 293 16.18 -2.44 14.33
CA SER A 293 15.83 -3.77 14.87
C SER A 293 16.39 -4.91 14.01
N TRP A 294 16.54 -6.10 14.62
CA TRP A 294 16.96 -7.33 13.92
C TRP A 294 15.85 -7.96 13.09
N ALA A 295 14.66 -7.36 12.99
CA ALA A 295 13.50 -7.97 12.32
C ALA A 295 13.69 -8.20 10.81
N TRP A 296 14.66 -7.51 10.17
CA TRP A 296 15.09 -7.88 8.82
C TRP A 296 15.62 -9.32 8.73
N LEU A 297 16.38 -9.80 9.73
CA LEU A 297 16.86 -11.19 9.76
C LEU A 297 15.71 -12.19 9.79
N GLU A 298 14.63 -11.86 10.49
CA GLU A 298 13.45 -12.73 10.66
C GLU A 298 12.71 -12.89 9.33
N GLU A 299 12.50 -11.79 8.62
CA GLU A 299 11.88 -11.78 7.30
C GLU A 299 12.74 -12.56 6.26
N TYR A 300 14.06 -12.32 6.23
CA TYR A 300 14.97 -13.07 5.37
C TYR A 300 15.04 -14.55 5.75
N ALA A 301 15.03 -14.88 7.05
CA ALA A 301 15.02 -16.25 7.53
C ALA A 301 13.74 -16.97 7.09
N LEU A 302 12.58 -16.31 7.15
CA LEU A 302 11.32 -16.85 6.64
C LEU A 302 11.41 -17.14 5.13
N VAL A 303 11.82 -16.16 4.32
CA VAL A 303 11.96 -16.34 2.86
C VAL A 303 12.96 -17.44 2.53
N ALA A 304 14.13 -17.44 3.18
CA ALA A 304 15.15 -18.47 2.98
C ALA A 304 14.64 -19.86 3.38
N ALA A 305 13.95 -19.99 4.52
CA ALA A 305 13.36 -21.25 4.96
C ALA A 305 12.32 -21.77 3.96
N LEU A 306 11.47 -20.90 3.40
CA LEU A 306 10.49 -21.27 2.39
C LEU A 306 11.14 -21.69 1.06
N VAL A 307 12.22 -21.01 0.64
CA VAL A 307 12.99 -21.40 -0.55
C VAL A 307 13.65 -22.76 -0.34
N VAL A 308 14.28 -22.99 0.82
CA VAL A 308 14.89 -24.27 1.17
C VAL A 308 13.83 -25.37 1.24
N LEU A 309 12.70 -25.11 1.90
CA LEU A 309 11.56 -26.02 2.00
C LEU A 309 11.08 -26.42 0.60
N ALA A 310 10.88 -25.44 -0.27
CA ALA A 310 10.45 -25.67 -1.64
C ALA A 310 11.50 -26.44 -2.44
N PHE A 311 12.79 -26.13 -2.27
CA PHE A 311 13.86 -26.83 -2.95
C PHE A 311 13.96 -28.31 -2.53
N VAL A 312 13.82 -28.60 -1.22
CA VAL A 312 13.82 -29.96 -0.68
C VAL A 312 12.64 -30.76 -1.23
N VAL A 313 11.42 -30.23 -1.13
CA VAL A 313 10.21 -30.86 -1.67
C VAL A 313 10.33 -31.09 -3.20
N ARG A 314 10.97 -30.17 -3.93
CA ARG A 314 11.18 -30.29 -5.37
C ARG A 314 12.18 -31.38 -5.76
N ARG A 315 13.28 -31.53 -5.02
CA ARG A 315 14.43 -32.36 -5.40
C ARG A 315 14.41 -33.75 -4.79
N ASP A 316 14.08 -33.84 -3.50
CA ASP A 316 14.17 -35.08 -2.73
C ASP A 316 13.16 -35.06 -1.57
N PRO A 317 11.88 -35.38 -1.85
CA PRO A 317 10.80 -35.32 -0.85
C PRO A 317 11.01 -36.28 0.33
N HIS A 318 11.93 -37.25 0.22
CA HIS A 318 12.20 -38.23 1.26
C HIS A 318 13.21 -37.75 2.32
N ARG A 319 13.85 -36.59 2.13
CA ARG A 319 14.76 -35.97 3.12
C ARG A 319 14.00 -35.32 4.27
N ARG A 320 13.34 -36.15 5.08
CA ARG A 320 12.52 -35.70 6.23
C ARG A 320 13.24 -34.77 7.18
N VAL A 321 14.53 -35.00 7.46
CA VAL A 321 15.31 -34.13 8.36
C VAL A 321 15.41 -32.70 7.81
N ALA A 322 15.70 -32.55 6.51
CA ALA A 322 15.79 -31.23 5.87
C ALA A 322 14.40 -30.57 5.79
N LEU A 323 13.35 -31.36 5.54
CA LEU A 323 11.97 -30.89 5.53
C LEU A 323 11.55 -30.35 6.91
N VAL A 324 11.73 -31.16 7.96
CA VAL A 324 11.40 -30.78 9.33
C VAL A 324 12.21 -29.57 9.78
N GLY A 325 13.50 -29.51 9.44
CA GLY A 325 14.34 -28.34 9.71
C GLY A 325 13.78 -27.07 9.08
N ALA A 326 13.48 -27.10 7.77
CA ALA A 326 12.95 -25.93 7.06
C ALA A 326 11.55 -25.52 7.55
N VAL A 327 10.67 -26.48 7.85
CA VAL A 327 9.35 -26.24 8.46
C VAL A 327 9.50 -25.58 9.83
N SER A 328 10.39 -26.12 10.67
CA SER A 328 10.63 -25.60 12.02
C SER A 328 11.18 -24.17 11.97
N THR A 329 12.12 -23.88 11.06
CA THR A 329 12.64 -22.52 10.86
C THR A 329 11.55 -21.56 10.36
N ALA A 330 10.72 -21.98 9.41
CA ALA A 330 9.63 -21.13 8.91
C ALA A 330 8.59 -20.83 10.02
N ILE A 331 8.23 -21.83 10.82
CA ILE A 331 7.32 -21.64 11.96
C ILE A 331 7.97 -20.75 13.02
N ALA A 332 9.23 -21.00 13.39
CA ALA A 332 9.95 -20.20 14.39
C ALA A 332 10.08 -18.74 13.96
N ALA A 333 10.46 -18.48 12.70
CA ALA A 333 10.51 -17.13 12.14
C ALA A 333 9.13 -16.46 12.17
N SER A 334 8.07 -17.20 11.83
CA SER A 334 6.70 -16.69 11.86
C SER A 334 6.22 -16.36 13.29
N VAL A 335 6.45 -17.27 14.24
CA VAL A 335 6.11 -17.03 15.66
C VAL A 335 6.89 -15.85 16.19
N TRP A 336 8.17 -15.74 15.85
CA TRP A 336 8.99 -14.62 16.26
C TRP A 336 8.48 -13.29 15.67
N LEU A 337 8.12 -13.24 14.38
CA LEU A 337 7.48 -12.06 13.78
C LEU A 337 6.18 -11.64 14.49
N LEU A 338 5.41 -12.59 15.03
CA LEU A 338 4.21 -12.28 15.83
C LEU A 338 4.51 -11.76 17.23
N LEU A 339 5.67 -12.11 17.79
CA LEU A 339 6.10 -11.69 19.12
C LEU A 339 6.90 -10.37 19.09
N SER A 340 7.47 -10.03 17.92
CA SER A 340 8.10 -8.75 17.65
C SER A 340 7.07 -7.62 17.60
N ASP A 341 7.54 -6.38 17.79
CA ASP A 341 6.71 -5.21 17.56
C ASP A 341 6.18 -5.24 16.12
N PRO A 342 4.87 -5.02 15.88
CA PRO A 342 4.31 -5.00 14.54
C PRO A 342 5.05 -4.00 13.65
N GLN A 343 5.61 -4.46 12.53
CA GLN A 343 6.32 -3.61 11.56
C GLN A 343 5.74 -3.77 10.16
N PRO A 344 5.75 -2.71 9.33
CA PRO A 344 5.43 -2.83 7.91
C PRO A 344 6.35 -3.85 7.22
N VAL A 345 5.78 -4.75 6.42
CA VAL A 345 6.55 -5.74 5.63
C VAL A 345 6.71 -5.22 4.20
N TRP A 346 7.91 -4.84 3.77
CA TRP A 346 8.06 -4.08 2.53
C TRP A 346 8.15 -4.95 1.28
N GLY A 347 8.82 -6.10 1.35
CA GLY A 347 9.11 -6.96 0.19
C GLY A 347 7.94 -7.87 -0.21
N LEU A 348 7.70 -7.99 -1.52
CA LEU A 348 6.70 -8.91 -2.09
C LEU A 348 6.87 -10.36 -1.61
N PHE A 349 8.11 -10.85 -1.57
CA PHE A 349 8.40 -12.24 -1.24
C PHE A 349 8.20 -12.56 0.25
N VAL A 350 8.45 -11.58 1.11
CA VAL A 350 8.17 -11.72 2.55
C VAL A 350 6.66 -11.75 2.76
N ALA A 351 5.92 -10.79 2.18
CA ALA A 351 4.47 -10.70 2.35
C ALA A 351 3.67 -11.80 1.63
N PHE A 352 4.31 -12.60 0.78
CA PHE A 352 3.65 -13.65 0.00
C PHE A 352 4.37 -15.01 0.04
N PRO A 353 4.40 -15.68 1.22
CA PRO A 353 5.09 -16.96 1.41
C PRO A 353 4.75 -18.05 0.38
N THR A 354 3.45 -18.20 0.08
CA THR A 354 2.95 -19.20 -0.87
C THR A 354 3.38 -18.91 -2.30
N LEU A 355 3.57 -17.63 -2.67
CA LEU A 355 4.10 -17.26 -3.98
C LEU A 355 5.56 -17.66 -4.09
N VAL A 356 6.39 -17.36 -3.07
CA VAL A 356 7.80 -17.78 -3.04
C VAL A 356 7.93 -19.29 -3.16
N PHE A 357 7.19 -20.03 -2.32
CA PHE A 357 7.18 -21.48 -2.33
C PHE A 357 6.78 -22.03 -3.70
N GLY A 358 5.67 -21.53 -4.27
CA GLY A 358 5.18 -21.99 -5.56
C GLY A 358 6.09 -21.61 -6.73
N LEU A 359 6.71 -20.43 -6.73
CA LEU A 359 7.66 -19.99 -7.77
C LEU A 359 8.88 -20.90 -7.82
N VAL A 360 9.44 -21.29 -6.68
CA VAL A 360 10.55 -22.24 -6.60
C VAL A 360 10.13 -23.62 -7.13
N MET A 361 8.84 -23.97 -7.12
CA MET A 361 8.32 -25.21 -7.69
C MET A 361 8.12 -25.18 -9.20
N VAL A 362 8.00 -24.00 -9.81
CA VAL A 362 7.73 -23.87 -11.25
C VAL A 362 8.82 -24.57 -12.06
N GLY A 363 8.45 -25.61 -12.78
CA GLY A 363 9.31 -26.39 -13.64
C GLY A 363 9.03 -26.16 -15.12
N ARG A 364 9.77 -26.88 -15.96
CA ARG A 364 9.54 -26.87 -17.41
C ARG A 364 8.14 -27.38 -17.76
N GLU A 365 7.58 -28.30 -16.97
CA GLU A 365 6.28 -28.94 -17.22
C GLU A 365 5.10 -27.98 -17.04
N GLU A 366 5.14 -27.14 -16.01
CA GLU A 366 4.14 -26.09 -15.78
C GLU A 366 4.19 -25.06 -16.90
N LEU A 367 5.41 -24.73 -17.34
CA LEU A 367 5.66 -23.82 -18.46
C LEU A 367 5.47 -24.47 -19.84
N ARG A 368 5.04 -25.74 -19.95
CA ARG A 368 4.60 -26.30 -21.25
C ARG A 368 3.26 -25.72 -21.68
N SER A 369 2.43 -25.31 -20.72
CA SER A 369 1.14 -24.69 -21.00
C SER A 369 1.33 -23.27 -21.54
N ARG A 370 0.76 -22.98 -22.71
CA ARG A 370 0.80 -21.65 -23.33
C ARG A 370 0.16 -20.57 -22.44
N PRO A 371 -1.03 -20.77 -21.85
CA PRO A 371 -1.55 -19.86 -20.83
C PRO A 371 -0.58 -19.58 -19.68
N ALA A 372 0.15 -20.60 -19.19
CA ALA A 372 1.11 -20.40 -18.10
C ALA A 372 2.31 -19.55 -18.53
N GLN A 373 2.86 -19.81 -19.74
CA GLN A 373 3.95 -18.99 -20.30
C GLN A 373 3.55 -17.52 -20.44
N VAL A 374 2.31 -17.28 -20.89
CA VAL A 374 1.77 -15.92 -21.02
C VAL A 374 1.66 -15.23 -19.68
N LEU A 375 1.03 -15.85 -18.69
CA LEU A 375 0.85 -15.23 -17.37
C LEU A 375 2.19 -14.94 -16.68
N VAL A 376 3.13 -15.89 -16.75
CA VAL A 376 4.50 -15.68 -16.23
C VAL A 376 5.22 -14.60 -17.03
N GLY A 377 5.11 -14.60 -18.35
CA GLY A 377 5.67 -13.57 -19.21
C GLY A 377 5.17 -12.17 -18.86
N ILE A 378 3.85 -12.02 -18.64
CA ILE A 378 3.24 -10.75 -18.25
C ILE A 378 3.80 -10.31 -16.90
N GLY A 379 3.80 -11.20 -15.91
CA GLY A 379 4.33 -10.92 -14.58
C GLY A 379 5.80 -10.49 -14.60
N VAL A 380 6.65 -11.18 -15.38
CA VAL A 380 8.08 -10.87 -15.50
C VAL A 380 8.31 -9.55 -16.22
N VAL A 381 7.70 -9.32 -17.39
CA VAL A 381 7.86 -8.06 -18.13
C VAL A 381 7.34 -6.89 -17.31
N PHE A 382 6.19 -7.04 -16.66
CA PHE A 382 5.64 -6.03 -15.75
C PHE A 382 6.61 -5.71 -14.60
N ALA A 383 7.14 -6.74 -13.94
CA ALA A 383 8.06 -6.56 -12.83
C ALA A 383 9.35 -5.82 -13.26
N VAL A 384 9.87 -6.12 -14.45
CA VAL A 384 11.01 -5.39 -15.03
C VAL A 384 10.64 -3.91 -15.25
N LEU A 385 9.48 -3.62 -15.84
CA LEU A 385 9.02 -2.25 -16.07
C LEU A 385 8.85 -1.47 -14.76
N VAL A 386 8.30 -2.10 -13.72
CA VAL A 386 8.19 -1.51 -12.38
C VAL A 386 9.57 -1.21 -11.80
N VAL A 387 10.50 -2.17 -11.85
CA VAL A 387 11.88 -1.95 -11.37
C VAL A 387 12.56 -0.78 -12.09
N LEU A 388 12.35 -0.65 -13.40
CA LEU A 388 12.93 0.44 -14.19
C LEU A 388 12.33 1.82 -13.89
N THR A 389 11.18 1.87 -13.19
CA THR A 389 10.42 3.11 -12.93
C THR A 389 10.25 3.42 -11.44
N VAL A 390 10.64 2.51 -10.55
CA VAL A 390 10.46 2.68 -9.11
C VAL A 390 11.41 3.74 -8.56
N GLU A 391 10.91 4.54 -7.62
CA GLU A 391 11.73 5.54 -6.95
C GLU A 391 12.75 4.89 -5.99
N PRO A 392 13.93 5.51 -5.81
CA PRO A 392 15.03 4.92 -5.05
C PRO A 392 14.70 4.71 -3.56
N GLY A 393 13.87 5.58 -3.00
CA GLY A 393 13.46 5.54 -1.60
C GLY A 393 12.34 4.53 -1.31
N GLY A 394 11.86 3.81 -2.32
CA GLY A 394 10.60 3.07 -2.19
C GLY A 394 9.42 4.02 -1.96
N GLY A 395 8.20 3.51 -2.04
CA GLY A 395 6.99 4.33 -1.90
C GLY A 395 6.68 4.81 -0.47
N GLY A 396 7.68 5.01 0.38
CA GLY A 396 7.52 5.12 1.83
C GLY A 396 6.97 3.82 2.44
N VAL A 397 6.27 3.94 3.57
CA VAL A 397 5.66 2.81 4.27
C VAL A 397 4.74 2.02 3.33
N GLN A 398 5.07 0.74 3.14
CA GLN A 398 4.37 -0.15 2.21
C GLN A 398 4.25 -1.56 2.77
N TRP A 399 3.32 -2.32 2.21
CA TRP A 399 3.12 -3.72 2.51
C TRP A 399 3.28 -4.56 1.24
N GLY A 400 4.16 -5.56 1.27
CA GLY A 400 4.26 -6.62 0.27
C GLY A 400 4.57 -6.20 -1.16
N GLY A 401 5.45 -5.22 -1.36
CA GLY A 401 5.89 -4.81 -2.69
C GLY A 401 4.73 -4.35 -3.54
N ARG A 402 3.89 -3.47 -3.00
CA ARG A 402 2.57 -3.05 -3.53
C ARG A 402 2.51 -2.73 -5.02
N TYR A 403 3.61 -2.27 -5.60
CA TYR A 403 3.77 -1.97 -7.02
C TYR A 403 3.81 -3.22 -7.91
N LEU A 404 4.24 -4.36 -7.38
CA LEU A 404 4.36 -5.64 -8.07
C LEU A 404 3.10 -6.52 -7.96
N LEU A 405 2.15 -6.16 -7.10
CA LEU A 405 0.93 -6.93 -6.86
C LEU A 405 0.09 -7.22 -8.13
N PRO A 406 -0.05 -6.30 -9.11
CA PRO A 406 -0.70 -6.59 -10.38
C PRO A 406 -0.04 -7.73 -11.18
N GLY A 407 1.29 -7.84 -11.12
CA GLY A 407 2.02 -8.97 -11.72
C GLY A 407 1.91 -10.24 -10.88
N ALA A 408 1.95 -10.10 -9.55
CA ALA A 408 1.85 -11.25 -8.65
C ALA A 408 0.53 -12.01 -8.85
N VAL A 409 -0.61 -11.32 -8.94
CA VAL A 409 -1.93 -11.98 -9.02
C VAL A 409 -2.08 -12.86 -10.27
N VAL A 410 -1.44 -12.51 -11.38
CA VAL A 410 -1.47 -13.31 -12.61
C VAL A 410 -0.51 -14.49 -12.58
N VAL A 411 0.55 -14.42 -11.77
CA VAL A 411 1.56 -15.49 -11.62
C VAL A 411 1.14 -16.54 -10.58
N VAL A 412 0.38 -16.15 -9.55
CA VAL A 412 -0.10 -17.05 -8.47
C VAL A 412 -0.77 -18.33 -9.00
N PRO A 413 -1.66 -18.31 -10.01
CA PRO A 413 -2.25 -19.53 -10.57
C PRO A 413 -1.20 -20.57 -11.00
N VAL A 414 -0.12 -20.13 -11.65
CA VAL A 414 0.96 -21.01 -12.12
C VAL A 414 1.79 -21.54 -10.94
N ALA A 415 2.08 -20.67 -9.96
CA ALA A 415 2.79 -21.05 -8.74
C ALA A 415 2.00 -22.10 -7.92
N VAL A 416 0.67 -21.94 -7.82
CA VAL A 416 -0.22 -22.89 -7.12
C VAL A 416 -0.27 -24.23 -7.85
N VAL A 417 -0.37 -24.26 -9.19
CA VAL A 417 -0.31 -25.50 -9.97
C VAL A 417 0.99 -26.25 -9.69
N ALA A 418 2.11 -25.53 -9.73
CA ALA A 418 3.43 -26.11 -9.49
C ALA A 418 3.52 -26.73 -8.09
N ALA A 419 3.06 -26.01 -7.07
CA ALA A 419 3.03 -26.49 -5.70
C ALA A 419 2.18 -27.75 -5.54
N VAL A 420 0.98 -27.79 -6.13
CA VAL A 420 0.02 -28.89 -5.98
C VAL A 420 0.50 -30.17 -6.66
N ARG A 421 1.11 -30.08 -7.85
CA ARG A 421 1.68 -31.27 -8.51
C ARG A 421 2.81 -31.90 -7.69
N ARG A 422 3.62 -31.07 -7.03
CA ARG A 422 4.72 -31.54 -6.17
C ARG A 422 4.22 -32.04 -4.82
N TRP A 423 3.15 -31.46 -4.32
CA TRP A 423 2.45 -31.91 -3.12
C TRP A 423 1.93 -33.35 -3.23
N GLU A 424 1.48 -33.77 -4.41
CA GLU A 424 1.02 -35.14 -4.64
C GLU A 424 2.14 -36.18 -4.45
N LEU A 425 3.40 -35.79 -4.57
CA LEU A 425 4.57 -36.67 -4.36
C LEU A 425 4.96 -36.84 -2.88
N LEU A 426 4.39 -36.01 -1.99
CA LEU A 426 4.69 -36.06 -0.55
C LEU A 426 3.86 -37.15 0.15
N GLY A 427 4.44 -37.77 1.18
CA GLY A 427 3.67 -38.62 2.11
C GLY A 427 2.73 -37.79 2.99
N ASP A 428 1.74 -38.41 3.61
CA ASP A 428 0.68 -37.69 4.34
C ASP A 428 1.21 -36.80 5.49
N VAL A 429 2.23 -37.28 6.21
CA VAL A 429 2.89 -36.48 7.27
C VAL A 429 3.59 -35.27 6.68
N ASP A 430 4.36 -35.45 5.60
CA ASP A 430 5.15 -34.40 4.96
C ASP A 430 4.23 -33.33 4.36
N ARG A 431 3.08 -33.75 3.81
CA ARG A 431 1.99 -32.87 3.41
C ARG A 431 1.55 -31.99 4.58
N VAL A 432 1.10 -32.59 5.69
CA VAL A 432 0.63 -31.83 6.86
C VAL A 432 1.67 -30.82 7.34
N LEU A 433 2.95 -31.20 7.37
CA LEU A 433 4.05 -30.31 7.76
C LEU A 433 4.18 -29.11 6.81
N VAL A 434 4.19 -29.33 5.50
CA VAL A 434 4.32 -28.25 4.49
C VAL A 434 3.10 -27.32 4.50
N ALA A 435 1.87 -27.87 4.57
CA ALA A 435 0.67 -27.02 4.69
C ALA A 435 0.68 -26.25 6.00
N GLY A 436 1.04 -26.89 7.11
CA GLY A 436 1.15 -26.24 8.41
C GLY A 436 2.10 -25.05 8.36
N ALA A 437 3.29 -25.22 7.78
CA ALA A 437 4.26 -24.13 7.61
C ALA A 437 3.69 -22.97 6.76
N LEU A 438 3.07 -23.27 5.63
CA LEU A 438 2.49 -22.23 4.75
C LEU A 438 1.30 -21.51 5.41
N VAL A 439 0.43 -22.25 6.09
CA VAL A 439 -0.71 -21.67 6.81
C VAL A 439 -0.24 -20.78 7.96
N VAL A 440 0.76 -21.23 8.73
CA VAL A 440 1.35 -20.44 9.82
C VAL A 440 2.02 -19.17 9.28
N ALA A 441 2.83 -19.28 8.21
CA ALA A 441 3.50 -18.13 7.61
C ALA A 441 2.50 -17.11 7.03
N THR A 442 1.52 -17.57 6.24
CA THR A 442 0.49 -16.69 5.67
C THR A 442 -0.41 -16.09 6.76
N GLY A 443 -0.85 -16.89 7.73
CA GLY A 443 -1.68 -16.44 8.85
C GLY A 443 -0.96 -15.42 9.71
N THR A 444 0.33 -15.64 9.97
CA THR A 444 1.20 -14.70 10.69
C THR A 444 1.24 -13.34 10.00
N LEU A 445 1.47 -13.30 8.69
CA LEU A 445 1.52 -12.03 7.96
C LEU A 445 0.16 -11.36 7.87
N ALA A 446 -0.93 -12.13 7.78
CA ALA A 446 -2.28 -11.56 7.82
C ALA A 446 -2.57 -10.92 9.18
N ILE A 447 -2.24 -11.60 10.29
CA ILE A 447 -2.38 -11.09 11.66
C ILE A 447 -1.47 -9.88 11.88
N GLY A 448 -0.20 -9.98 11.49
CA GLY A 448 0.78 -8.90 11.55
C GLY A 448 0.29 -7.68 10.77
N GLY A 449 -0.26 -7.88 9.58
CA GLY A 449 -0.87 -6.81 8.79
C GLY A 449 -2.01 -6.09 9.51
N VAL A 450 -2.90 -6.83 10.18
CA VAL A 450 -3.99 -6.23 11.00
C VAL A 450 -3.42 -5.48 12.21
N ALA A 451 -2.44 -6.06 12.90
CA ALA A 451 -1.79 -5.43 14.05
C ALA A 451 -1.11 -4.12 13.66
N VAL A 452 -0.42 -4.12 12.52
CA VAL A 452 0.26 -2.98 11.90
C VAL A 452 -0.72 -1.87 11.52
N LEU A 453 -1.84 -2.20 10.85
CA LEU A 453 -2.92 -1.23 10.56
C LEU A 453 -3.48 -0.61 11.84
N ARG A 454 -3.70 -1.42 12.88
CA ARG A 454 -4.24 -0.96 14.15
C ARG A 454 -3.26 -0.09 14.93
N GLN A 455 -1.98 -0.43 14.93
CA GLN A 455 -0.94 0.32 15.63
C GLN A 455 -0.73 1.70 15.00
N GLU A 456 -0.46 1.76 13.70
CA GLU A 456 -0.32 3.06 13.02
C GLU A 456 -1.62 3.86 13.05
N GLY A 457 -2.76 3.18 13.01
CA GLY A 457 -4.06 3.82 13.18
C GLY A 457 -4.17 4.52 14.53
N ALA A 458 -3.77 3.84 15.62
CA ALA A 458 -3.78 4.41 16.96
C ALA A 458 -2.78 5.58 17.09
N ASP A 459 -1.60 5.47 16.51
CA ASP A 459 -0.59 6.53 16.51
C ASP A 459 -1.07 7.75 15.71
N SER A 460 -1.65 7.53 14.54
CA SER A 460 -2.27 8.59 13.73
C SER A 460 -3.44 9.27 14.48
N ASP A 461 -4.29 8.50 15.16
CA ASP A 461 -5.42 9.04 15.91
C ASP A 461 -4.95 9.84 17.13
N ALA A 462 -3.88 9.42 17.81
CA ALA A 462 -3.29 10.18 18.91
C ALA A 462 -2.71 11.52 18.42
N GLY A 463 -2.06 11.53 17.25
CA GLY A 463 -1.60 12.75 16.59
C GLY A 463 -2.76 13.67 16.20
N ALA A 464 -3.79 13.12 15.54
CA ALA A 464 -4.98 13.87 15.14
C ALA A 464 -5.73 14.45 16.35
N ALA A 465 -5.87 13.69 17.44
CA ALA A 465 -6.52 14.14 18.66
C ALA A 465 -5.76 15.28 19.35
N THR A 466 -4.42 15.31 19.22
CA THR A 466 -3.60 16.42 19.72
C THR A 466 -3.92 17.71 18.95
N ILE A 467 -4.07 17.62 17.62
CA ILE A 467 -4.45 18.77 16.80
C ILE A 467 -5.91 19.19 17.03
N ALA A 468 -6.83 18.24 17.19
CA ALA A 468 -8.23 18.55 17.49
C ALA A 468 -8.36 19.31 18.82
N ALA A 469 -7.64 18.87 19.87
CA ALA A 469 -7.61 19.56 21.16
C ALA A 469 -7.04 20.97 21.05
N LEU A 470 -6.04 21.17 20.20
CA LEU A 470 -5.51 22.50 19.88
C LEU A 470 -6.57 23.38 19.19
N ALA A 471 -7.25 22.85 18.18
CA ALA A 471 -8.32 23.55 17.47
C ALA A 471 -9.48 23.92 18.41
N ASP A 472 -9.83 23.06 19.37
CA ASP A 472 -10.84 23.34 20.40
C ASP A 472 -10.38 24.46 21.34
N ALA A 473 -9.12 24.44 21.79
CA ALA A 473 -8.59 25.42 22.73
C ALA A 473 -8.43 26.83 22.14
N ALA A 474 -8.18 26.93 20.82
CA ALA A 474 -8.04 28.20 20.11
C ALA A 474 -9.40 28.80 19.66
N ALA A 475 -10.50 28.05 19.78
CA ALA A 475 -11.82 28.50 19.35
C ALA A 475 -12.24 29.80 20.06
N PRO A 476 -12.86 30.77 19.34
CA PRO A 476 -13.40 30.66 17.99
C PRO A 476 -12.40 30.94 16.85
N ARG A 477 -11.13 31.21 17.14
CA ARG A 477 -10.11 31.49 16.11
C ARG A 477 -9.56 30.18 15.52
N ARG A 478 -9.09 30.24 14.28
CA ARG A 478 -8.32 29.15 13.67
C ARG A 478 -6.86 29.27 14.11
N PRO A 479 -6.28 28.28 14.81
CA PRO A 479 -4.88 28.35 15.19
C PRO A 479 -3.98 28.17 13.96
N VAL A 480 -2.88 28.92 13.92
CA VAL A 480 -1.82 28.75 12.92
C VAL A 480 -0.86 27.68 13.42
N VAL A 481 -0.78 26.55 12.71
CA VAL A 481 0.09 25.43 13.07
C VAL A 481 1.25 25.35 12.10
N LEU A 482 2.45 25.66 12.58
CA LEU A 482 3.69 25.54 11.84
C LEU A 482 4.41 24.24 12.21
N SER A 483 4.75 23.41 11.23
CA SER A 483 5.43 22.15 11.49
C SER A 483 6.44 21.77 10.41
N GLY A 484 7.52 21.12 10.85
CA GLY A 484 8.45 20.38 10.00
C GLY A 484 7.95 19.00 9.57
N LEU A 485 6.85 18.53 10.18
CA LEU A 485 6.26 17.22 9.94
C LEU A 485 5.26 17.32 8.80
N GLN A 486 5.74 17.13 7.57
CA GLN A 486 4.95 17.36 6.35
C GLN A 486 3.67 16.50 6.28
N HIS A 487 3.63 15.36 6.96
CA HIS A 487 2.45 14.49 6.99
C HIS A 487 1.42 14.86 8.07
N LEU A 488 1.69 15.85 8.93
CA LEU A 488 0.81 16.17 10.07
C LEU A 488 -0.63 16.46 9.63
N GLY A 489 -0.83 17.29 8.60
CA GLY A 489 -2.18 17.60 8.12
C GLY A 489 -2.88 16.43 7.42
N ARG A 490 -2.12 15.46 6.89
CA ARG A 490 -2.68 14.19 6.40
C ARG A 490 -3.19 13.33 7.57
N HIS A 491 -2.45 13.25 8.67
CA HIS A 491 -2.90 12.55 9.87
C HIS A 491 -4.10 13.24 10.54
N ALA A 492 -4.06 14.57 10.62
CA ALA A 492 -5.13 15.42 11.16
C ALA A 492 -6.12 15.91 10.09
N TRP A 493 -6.40 15.10 9.07
CA TRP A 493 -7.19 15.50 7.90
C TRP A 493 -8.59 16.04 8.24
N ARG A 494 -9.18 15.59 9.36
CA ARG A 494 -10.48 16.08 9.85
C ARG A 494 -10.43 17.53 10.35
N GLU A 495 -9.25 18.00 10.74
CA GLU A 495 -9.02 19.31 11.33
C GLU A 495 -8.49 20.35 10.33
N VAL A 496 -8.27 19.97 9.07
CA VAL A 496 -7.69 20.85 8.02
C VAL A 496 -8.49 22.13 7.79
N GLU A 497 -9.79 22.11 8.07
CA GLU A 497 -10.64 23.30 7.97
C GLU A 497 -10.68 24.14 9.23
N ARG A 498 -10.28 23.57 10.36
CA ARG A 498 -10.31 24.21 11.68
C ARG A 498 -8.96 24.81 12.05
N VAL A 499 -7.91 24.40 11.36
CA VAL A 499 -6.52 24.78 11.59
C VAL A 499 -5.92 25.37 10.32
N ASP A 500 -5.12 26.41 10.45
CA ASP A 500 -4.33 26.96 9.35
C ASP A 500 -2.92 26.34 9.38
N PHE A 501 -2.78 25.20 8.70
CA PHE A 501 -1.53 24.47 8.64
C PHE A 501 -0.52 25.14 7.70
N VAL A 502 0.69 25.36 8.22
CA VAL A 502 1.88 25.79 7.50
C VAL A 502 2.92 24.66 7.62
N LEU A 503 2.89 23.71 6.69
CA LEU A 503 3.76 22.53 6.71
C LEU A 503 4.93 22.74 5.75
N VAL A 504 6.14 22.81 6.30
CA VAL A 504 7.35 23.12 5.52
C VAL A 504 8.46 22.12 5.86
N PRO A 505 9.50 21.98 5.01
CA PRO A 505 10.70 21.25 5.40
C PRO A 505 11.24 21.75 6.74
N ALA A 506 11.71 20.83 7.58
CA ALA A 506 12.24 21.12 8.92
C ALA A 506 13.26 22.29 8.96
N ALA A 507 14.08 22.43 7.91
CA ALA A 507 15.08 23.49 7.77
C ALA A 507 14.49 24.90 7.55
N LEU A 508 13.25 25.00 7.07
CA LEU A 508 12.58 26.27 6.73
C LEU A 508 11.62 26.77 7.82
N VAL A 509 11.45 26.02 8.93
CA VAL A 509 10.51 26.38 10.02
C VAL A 509 10.80 27.79 10.56
N GLY A 510 12.06 28.12 10.87
CA GLY A 510 12.40 29.46 11.38
C GLY A 510 12.14 30.59 10.39
N GLU A 511 12.40 30.34 9.11
CA GLU A 511 12.14 31.31 8.04
C GLU A 511 10.63 31.60 7.91
N TYR A 512 9.79 30.56 7.88
CA TYR A 512 8.33 30.71 7.77
C TYR A 512 7.73 31.35 9.02
N ALA A 513 8.22 31.02 10.20
CA ALA A 513 7.80 31.73 11.42
C ALA A 513 8.06 33.24 11.30
N ALA A 514 9.26 33.66 10.87
CA ALA A 514 9.55 35.08 10.69
C ALA A 514 8.64 35.74 9.62
N ARG A 515 8.28 35.01 8.55
CA ARG A 515 7.32 35.51 7.54
C ARG A 515 5.92 35.69 8.13
N LEU A 516 5.42 34.71 8.90
CA LEU A 516 4.13 34.76 9.58
C LEU A 516 4.05 35.92 10.57
N GLY A 517 5.12 36.15 11.36
CA GLY A 517 5.19 37.28 12.27
C GLY A 517 5.12 38.64 11.56
N ARG A 518 5.78 38.78 10.40
CA ARG A 518 5.66 39.99 9.56
C ARG A 518 4.27 40.17 8.94
N ALA A 519 3.54 39.07 8.75
CA ALA A 519 2.17 39.08 8.25
C ALA A 519 1.12 39.36 9.35
N GLY A 520 1.55 39.62 10.59
CA GLY A 520 0.66 39.93 11.70
C GLY A 520 0.10 38.70 12.42
N VAL A 521 0.72 37.52 12.28
CA VAL A 521 0.39 36.36 13.10
C VAL A 521 0.97 36.59 14.50
N ASP A 522 0.10 36.87 15.48
CA ASP A 522 0.51 37.14 16.86
C ASP A 522 0.62 35.87 17.73
N GLU A 523 -0.03 34.78 17.31
CA GLU A 523 -0.06 33.50 18.03
C GLU A 523 0.24 32.36 17.06
N LEU A 524 1.21 31.52 17.43
CA LEU A 524 1.74 30.45 16.57
C LEU A 524 1.91 29.17 17.38
N PHE A 525 1.41 28.05 16.87
CA PHE A 525 1.63 26.75 17.46
C PHE A 525 2.65 25.98 16.63
N VAL A 526 3.76 25.60 17.26
CA VAL A 526 4.76 24.74 16.62
C VAL A 526 4.56 23.31 17.09
N VAL A 527 4.38 22.42 16.11
CA VAL A 527 4.25 20.98 16.35
C VAL A 527 5.48 20.27 15.79
N ASP A 528 6.18 19.50 16.62
CA ASP A 528 7.37 18.78 16.20
C ASP A 528 7.55 17.44 16.92
N LEU A 529 8.63 16.72 16.56
CA LEU A 529 9.07 15.54 17.30
C LEU A 529 10.12 15.93 18.35
N ALA A 530 9.84 15.57 19.61
CA ALA A 530 10.77 15.68 20.74
C ALA A 530 11.31 17.10 21.06
N GLY A 531 10.64 18.18 20.65
CA GLY A 531 10.95 19.55 21.03
C GLY A 531 12.17 20.18 20.34
N GLN A 532 12.62 19.64 19.20
CA GLN A 532 13.71 20.20 18.39
C GLN A 532 13.37 21.58 17.77
N GLY A 533 12.09 21.94 17.70
CA GLY A 533 11.57 23.16 17.09
C GLY A 533 11.89 24.43 17.87
N ASP A 534 12.02 24.36 19.20
CA ASP A 534 12.23 25.54 20.06
C ASP A 534 13.50 26.30 19.66
N GLY A 535 14.58 25.59 19.33
CA GLY A 535 15.84 26.19 18.87
C GLY A 535 15.76 26.84 17.49
N ARG A 536 14.81 26.41 16.64
CA ARG A 536 14.66 26.92 15.26
C ARG A 536 13.93 28.25 15.19
N LEU A 537 13.24 28.66 16.26
CA LEU A 537 12.51 29.93 16.34
C LEU A 537 13.32 31.08 16.94
N ALA A 538 14.57 30.84 17.36
CA ALA A 538 15.44 31.88 17.87
C ALA A 538 15.61 33.02 16.84
N GLY A 539 15.31 34.26 17.25
CA GLY A 539 15.43 35.45 16.38
C GLY A 539 14.25 35.72 15.44
N THR A 540 13.17 34.92 15.48
CA THR A 540 11.99 35.11 14.61
C THR A 540 10.97 36.13 15.12
N GLY A 541 11.13 36.63 16.35
CA GLY A 541 10.17 37.51 17.02
C GLY A 541 9.09 36.79 17.83
N PHE A 542 9.02 35.45 17.72
CA PHE A 542 8.18 34.60 18.55
C PHE A 542 8.90 34.15 19.82
N ARG A 543 8.18 34.14 20.95
CA ARG A 543 8.69 33.62 22.24
C ARG A 543 7.80 32.49 22.72
N PRO A 544 8.37 31.39 23.24
CA PRO A 544 7.58 30.28 23.75
C PRO A 544 6.78 30.76 24.97
N LEU A 545 5.48 30.51 24.96
CA LEU A 545 4.57 30.82 26.06
C LEU A 545 4.41 29.61 26.97
N ARG A 546 3.96 28.48 26.41
CA ARG A 546 3.73 27.24 27.15
C ARG A 546 3.80 26.03 26.22
N ARG A 547 4.10 24.88 26.82
CA ARG A 547 3.95 23.58 26.16
C ARG A 547 2.56 23.04 26.46
N LEU A 548 1.86 22.61 25.43
CA LEU A 548 0.56 21.98 25.55
C LEU A 548 0.74 20.47 25.72
N PRO A 549 -0.14 19.80 26.50
CA PRO A 549 -0.12 18.36 26.60
C PRO A 549 -0.42 17.74 25.22
N SER A 550 0.42 16.79 24.82
CA SER A 550 0.21 15.98 23.62
C SER A 550 -0.34 14.61 24.02
N ARG A 551 -1.28 14.08 23.23
CA ARG A 551 -1.74 12.69 23.37
C ARG A 551 -0.80 11.71 22.68
N HIS A 552 -0.02 12.19 21.72
CA HIS A 552 0.98 11.38 21.04
C HIS A 552 2.33 11.50 21.76
N PRO A 553 2.97 10.39 22.19
CA PRO A 553 4.16 10.43 23.05
C PRO A 553 5.37 11.10 22.37
N GLY A 554 5.44 11.07 21.04
CA GLY A 554 6.50 11.71 20.27
C GLY A 554 6.24 13.17 19.89
N LEU A 555 5.00 13.67 19.95
CA LEU A 555 4.69 15.02 19.50
C LEU A 555 4.80 16.02 20.66
N VAL A 556 5.42 17.15 20.38
CA VAL A 556 5.46 18.30 21.28
C VAL A 556 4.74 19.45 20.59
N VAL A 557 3.81 20.07 21.30
CA VAL A 557 3.11 21.27 20.85
C VAL A 557 3.54 22.42 21.76
N THR A 558 4.21 23.41 21.18
CA THR A 558 4.62 24.61 21.89
C THR A 558 3.87 25.81 21.31
N GLU A 559 3.19 26.55 22.19
CA GLU A 559 2.53 27.81 21.87
C GLU A 559 3.56 28.94 21.93
N PHE A 560 3.56 29.81 20.93
CA PHE A 560 4.42 30.98 20.83
C PHE A 560 3.60 32.25 20.64
N ILE A 561 4.04 33.34 21.28
CA ILE A 561 3.46 34.68 21.11
C ILE A 561 4.47 35.60 20.41
N GLY A 562 3.99 36.38 19.44
CA GLY A 562 4.76 37.39 18.72
C GLY A 562 4.99 38.67 19.54
N ALA A 563 6.08 39.39 19.26
CA ALA A 563 6.47 40.60 20.00
C ALA A 563 5.40 41.72 20.00
N GLY A 564 4.52 41.78 19.00
CA GLY A 564 3.43 42.76 18.90
C GLY A 564 2.21 42.46 19.79
N GLY A 565 2.00 41.20 20.17
CA GLY A 565 0.87 40.77 21.00
C GLY A 565 1.03 41.06 22.50
N ALA A 566 2.22 41.48 22.95
CA ALA A 566 2.50 41.79 24.34
C ALA A 566 1.99 43.20 24.75
N SER A 567 0.71 43.51 24.51
CA SER A 567 0.07 44.67 25.10
C SER A 567 -0.44 44.32 26.51
N SER A 568 0.40 44.62 27.50
CA SER A 568 0.12 44.70 28.95
C SER A 568 -0.25 43.38 29.66
N PRO A 569 0.59 42.88 30.59
CA PRO A 569 0.19 41.77 31.43
C PRO A 569 -0.98 42.19 32.31
N SER A 570 -2.13 41.54 32.17
CA SER A 570 -3.17 41.56 33.20
C SER A 570 -2.57 40.97 34.48
N PRO A 571 -2.63 41.65 35.64
CA PRO A 571 -2.01 41.18 36.87
C PRO A 571 -2.71 39.91 37.34
N GLY A 572 -2.09 38.76 37.08
CA GLY A 572 -2.55 37.46 37.55
C GLY A 572 -2.18 37.23 39.03
N PRO A 573 -3.00 36.46 39.76
CA PRO A 573 -2.90 36.33 41.21
C PRO A 573 -1.75 35.41 41.63
N GLU A 574 -1.32 35.71 42.84
CA GLU A 574 -0.36 35.08 43.74
C GLU A 574 -0.24 33.53 43.61
N LYS A 575 1.00 33.06 43.54
CA LYS A 575 1.38 31.64 43.50
C LYS A 575 1.35 31.05 44.90
N ASP A 576 0.70 29.90 45.07
CA ASP A 576 0.96 29.02 46.20
C ASP A 576 1.23 27.56 45.79
N HIS A 577 2.36 27.10 46.33
CA HIS A 577 2.84 25.75 46.65
C HIS A 577 3.48 24.78 45.64
N PRO A 578 4.55 24.07 46.10
CA PRO A 578 5.30 23.07 45.33
C PRO A 578 4.78 21.65 45.58
N ILE A 579 4.77 20.81 44.54
CA ILE A 579 4.65 19.35 44.70
C ILE A 579 5.92 18.68 44.17
N SER A 580 6.72 18.25 45.14
CA SER A 580 7.51 17.02 45.25
C SER A 580 7.71 16.15 44.00
N SER A 581 8.98 15.99 43.65
CA SER A 581 9.57 14.95 42.82
C SER A 581 9.59 13.58 43.52
N ALA A 582 8.94 12.56 42.94
CA ALA A 582 9.32 11.15 43.03
C ALA A 582 8.37 10.30 42.17
N ASP A 583 8.77 9.94 40.95
CA ASP A 583 8.88 8.51 40.59
C ASP A 583 9.68 8.34 39.30
N ARG A 584 10.76 7.55 39.39
CA ARG A 584 11.57 7.07 38.27
C ARG A 584 11.19 5.61 38.05
N GLY A 585 10.82 5.23 36.82
CA GLY A 585 10.66 3.81 36.50
C GLY A 585 10.08 3.47 35.14
N ALA A 586 10.68 3.96 34.04
CA ALA A 586 10.64 3.31 32.73
C ALA A 586 11.50 4.09 31.72
N THR A 587 12.80 3.81 31.68
CA THR A 587 13.69 4.24 30.59
C THR A 587 14.12 3.01 29.80
N SER A 588 13.42 2.75 28.69
CA SER A 588 13.89 1.91 27.58
C SER A 588 13.04 2.24 26.36
N ALA A 589 13.68 2.33 25.19
CA ALA A 589 13.12 2.69 23.88
C ALA A 589 12.76 4.17 23.66
N LEU A 590 13.79 5.01 23.49
CA LEU A 590 13.80 6.16 22.57
C LEU A 590 15.22 6.75 22.56
N LYS A 591 16.15 6.04 21.90
CA LYS A 591 17.40 6.65 21.44
C LYS A 591 17.14 7.16 20.02
N GLY A 592 16.99 8.48 19.92
CA GLY A 592 17.09 9.17 18.65
C GLY A 592 18.45 8.93 18.02
N SER A 593 18.44 8.49 16.75
CA SER A 593 19.63 8.41 15.91
C SER A 593 19.68 9.66 15.03
N THR A 594 20.43 10.65 15.51
CA THR A 594 20.95 11.75 14.68
C THR A 594 22.06 11.21 13.78
N SER A 595 21.74 10.92 12.52
CA SER A 595 22.74 10.86 11.45
C SER A 595 22.07 11.14 10.10
N GLY A 596 22.00 12.43 9.74
CA GLY A 596 21.79 12.80 8.34
C GLY A 596 23.05 12.47 7.54
N PRO A 597 22.95 12.08 6.25
CA PRO A 597 24.11 12.02 5.39
C PRO A 597 24.48 13.45 4.99
N THR A 598 25.51 14.02 5.62
CA THR A 598 26.24 15.16 5.06
C THR A 598 27.10 14.63 3.91
N GLY A 599 26.49 14.41 2.74
CA GLY A 599 27.23 14.34 1.49
C GLY A 599 27.50 15.76 0.98
N PRO A 600 28.69 16.05 0.42
CA PRO A 600 28.93 17.35 -0.22
C PRO A 600 27.99 17.50 -1.41
N ALA A 601 27.35 18.67 -1.52
CA ALA A 601 26.56 19.05 -2.68
C ALA A 601 27.44 19.14 -3.94
N PRO A 602 26.94 18.77 -5.14
CA PRO A 602 27.56 19.13 -6.41
C PRO A 602 27.40 20.62 -6.73
#